data_AF-A0A950IQ08-F1
#
_entry.id   AF-A0A950IQ08-F1
#
_cell.length_a   1.000
_cell.length_b   1.000
_cell.length_c   1.000
_cell.angle_alpha   90.00
_cell.angle_beta   90.00
_cell.angle_gamma   90.00
#
_symmetry.space_group_name_H-M   'P 1'
#
loop_
_entity.id
_entity.type
_entity.pdbx_description
1 polymer ?
#
loop_
_entity_poly.entity_id
_entity_poly.type
_entity_poly.pdbx_seq_one_letter_code
_entity_poly.pdbx_strand_id
1 'polypeptide(L)'
;MGARHRNRKLTRIRSGLRTGWILALVGLVAFIGMTCWLAIRRPHASPTVRAARQSFGATIENQTPSSGPAPEGMVWIPGGEFSMGANDPPDMDDVGMRATLDARPIHRVYVDGFYIDKTDVTNAEFAEFVKATGYVTIAERKPRAEDFPGAPPENLAA
;
A
#
# COMPACT_ATOMS: atom_id res chain seq x y z
N MET A 1 80.30 42.37 35.03
CA MET A 1 79.51 42.03 36.25
C MET A 1 78.19 41.45 35.77
N GLY A 2 77.73 40.25 36.10
CA GLY A 2 78.21 39.18 36.96
C GLY A 2 77.12 38.10 37.08
N ALA A 3 77.55 36.85 37.24
CA ALA A 3 76.87 35.72 37.92
C ALA A 3 75.55 35.17 37.34
N ARG A 4 75.53 33.94 36.82
CA ARG A 4 75.45 32.61 37.50
C ARG A 4 74.04 32.22 38.01
N HIS A 5 73.46 31.25 37.28
CA HIS A 5 73.12 29.89 37.74
C HIS A 5 71.93 29.66 38.71
N ARG A 6 71.07 28.72 38.28
CA ARG A 6 70.12 27.85 39.03
C ARG A 6 68.70 28.46 39.18
N ASN A 7 67.59 27.72 39.10
CA ASN A 7 67.37 26.29 39.28
C ASN A 7 66.00 25.86 38.72
N ARG A 8 65.89 24.54 38.48
CA ARG A 8 64.71 23.74 38.13
C ARG A 8 63.42 24.16 38.85
N LYS A 9 62.29 24.17 38.12
CA LYS A 9 61.08 23.38 38.46
C LYS A 9 60.30 23.03 37.18
N LEU A 10 60.54 21.81 36.69
CA LEU A 10 59.63 21.12 35.78
C LEU A 10 58.38 20.69 36.58
N THR A 11 57.24 20.75 35.90
CA THR A 11 56.05 19.87 36.06
C THR A 11 55.31 19.85 37.40
N ARG A 12 54.13 20.47 37.42
CA ARG A 12 52.92 19.84 37.99
C ARG A 12 51.64 20.41 37.36
N ILE A 13 50.87 19.48 36.75
CA ILE A 13 49.40 19.42 36.73
C ILE A 13 48.66 20.48 35.90
N ARG A 14 48.31 20.11 34.65
CA ARG A 14 47.01 20.44 34.01
C ARG A 14 46.58 19.31 33.06
N SER A 15 46.33 18.10 33.58
CA SER A 15 45.77 16.99 32.78
C SER A 15 44.23 16.95 32.79
N GLY A 16 43.55 17.70 33.68
CA GLY A 16 42.09 17.67 33.80
C GLY A 16 41.31 18.44 32.72
N LEU A 17 41.97 19.35 31.98
CA LEU A 17 41.27 20.16 30.98
C LEU A 17 41.25 19.50 29.60
N ARG A 18 42.08 18.48 29.33
CA ARG A 18 42.15 17.85 27.99
C ARG A 18 41.18 16.69 27.82
N THR A 19 40.88 15.95 28.88
CA THR A 19 39.95 14.80 28.86
C THR A 19 38.48 15.23 28.75
N GLY A 20 38.09 16.36 29.35
CA GLY A 20 36.71 16.87 29.28
C GLY A 20 36.26 17.23 27.85
N TRP A 21 37.13 17.86 27.06
CA TRP A 21 36.83 18.21 25.67
C TRP A 21 36.79 17.00 24.74
N ILE A 22 37.60 15.98 25.00
CA ILE A 22 37.61 14.74 24.21
C ILE A 22 36.29 13.99 24.43
N LEU A 23 35.81 13.87 25.68
CA LEU A 23 34.52 13.23 25.96
C LEU A 23 33.33 14.03 25.40
N ALA A 24 33.38 15.36 25.43
CA ALA A 24 32.37 16.21 24.81
C ALA A 24 32.35 16.08 23.27
N LEU A 25 33.52 16.01 22.62
CA LEU A 25 33.63 15.77 21.17
C LEU A 25 33.10 14.40 20.76
N VAL A 26 33.43 13.35 21.51
CA VAL A 26 32.92 12.00 21.25
C VAL A 26 31.40 11.95 21.41
N GLY A 27 30.85 12.57 22.45
CA GLY A 27 29.40 12.69 22.65
C GLY A 27 28.70 13.45 21.52
N LEU A 28 29.29 14.56 21.04
CA LEU A 28 28.76 15.34 19.93
C LEU A 28 28.77 14.55 18.61
N VAL A 29 29.87 13.84 18.31
CA VAL A 29 29.96 13.00 17.11
C VAL A 29 28.98 11.84 17.17
N ALA A 30 28.81 11.20 18.34
CA ALA A 30 27.81 10.14 18.52
C ALA A 30 26.37 10.68 18.38
N PHE A 31 26.08 11.89 18.89
CA PHE A 31 24.78 12.52 18.74
C PHE A 31 24.49 12.94 17.29
N ILE A 32 25.47 13.52 16.59
CA ILE A 32 25.37 13.84 15.16
C ILE A 32 25.22 12.56 14.33
N GLY A 33 25.99 11.51 14.65
CA GLY A 33 25.87 10.21 14.01
C GLY A 33 24.50 9.56 14.24
N MET A 34 23.97 9.61 15.46
CA MET A 34 22.66 9.05 15.81
C MET A 34 21.52 9.84 15.18
N THR A 35 21.59 11.18 15.18
CA THR A 35 20.59 12.03 14.50
C THR A 35 20.63 11.88 12.99
N CYS A 36 21.81 11.79 12.39
CA CYS A 36 21.99 11.50 10.96
C CYS A 36 21.47 10.10 10.61
N TRP A 37 21.79 9.08 11.42
CA TRP A 37 21.28 7.73 11.26
C TRP A 37 19.77 7.64 11.41
N LEU A 38 19.18 8.37 12.37
CA LEU A 38 17.73 8.48 12.55
C LEU A 38 17.06 9.24 11.38
N ALA A 39 17.74 10.22 10.78
CA ALA A 39 17.23 10.93 9.61
C ALA A 39 17.25 10.06 8.35
N ILE A 40 18.33 9.30 8.13
CA ILE A 40 18.47 8.38 6.98
C ILE A 40 17.54 7.17 7.11
N ARG A 41 17.24 6.74 8.35
CA ARG A 41 16.29 5.64 8.62
C ARG A 41 14.82 6.05 8.57
N ARG A 42 14.49 7.32 8.37
CA ARG A 42 13.09 7.68 8.13
C ARG A 42 12.69 7.06 6.79
N PRO A 43 11.67 6.20 6.73
CA PRO A 43 11.15 5.77 5.44
C PRO A 43 10.66 7.03 4.73
N HIS A 44 11.40 7.47 3.71
CA HIS A 44 10.90 8.45 2.78
C HIS A 44 9.81 7.73 2.00
N ALA A 45 8.54 8.04 2.30
CA ALA A 45 7.47 7.70 1.38
C ALA A 45 7.86 8.28 0.01
N SER A 46 8.04 7.41 -0.99
CA SER A 46 8.46 7.82 -2.32
C SER A 46 7.55 8.96 -2.82
N PRO A 47 8.10 10.02 -3.42
CA PRO A 47 7.29 11.15 -3.90
C PRO A 47 6.15 10.73 -4.83
N THR A 48 6.32 9.61 -5.53
CA THR A 48 5.32 8.91 -6.36
C THR A 48 4.09 8.43 -5.57
N VAL A 49 4.27 7.83 -4.40
CA VAL A 49 3.14 7.36 -3.55
C VAL A 49 2.30 8.54 -3.05
N ARG A 50 2.95 9.68 -2.75
CA ARG A 50 2.25 10.89 -2.32
C ARG A 50 1.46 11.54 -3.46
N ALA A 51 2.00 11.56 -4.69
CA ALA A 51 1.31 12.08 -5.87
C ALA A 51 0.12 11.21 -6.28
N ALA A 52 0.24 9.88 -6.24
CA ALA A 52 -0.88 8.96 -6.51
C ALA A 52 -2.03 9.12 -5.49
N ARG A 53 -1.70 9.32 -4.21
CA ARG A 53 -2.71 9.67 -3.18
C ARG A 53 -3.39 11.01 -3.42
N GLN A 54 -2.71 11.99 -4.02
CA GLN A 54 -3.31 13.28 -4.34
C GLN A 54 -4.32 13.22 -5.50
N SER A 55 -4.28 12.17 -6.33
CA SER A 55 -5.26 12.00 -7.42
C SER A 55 -6.61 11.41 -6.98
N PHE A 56 -6.73 10.82 -5.80
CA PHE A 56 -8.03 10.37 -5.27
C PHE A 56 -8.74 11.54 -4.57
N GLY A 57 -9.76 12.08 -5.22
CA GLY A 57 -10.74 12.95 -4.57
C GLY A 57 -11.65 12.15 -3.63
N ALA A 58 -12.14 12.80 -2.57
CA ALA A 58 -13.09 12.20 -1.63
C ALA A 58 -14.38 11.72 -2.33
N THR A 59 -14.99 10.68 -1.78
CA THR A 59 -16.32 10.24 -2.22
C THR A 59 -17.36 11.28 -1.81
N ILE A 60 -18.20 11.69 -2.75
CA ILE A 60 -19.36 12.54 -2.54
C ILE A 60 -20.57 11.63 -2.59
N GLU A 61 -21.02 11.21 -1.43
CA GLU A 61 -22.15 10.30 -1.27
C GLU A 61 -23.49 11.03 -1.42
N ASN A 62 -24.43 10.42 -2.13
CA ASN A 62 -25.81 10.89 -2.22
C ASN A 62 -26.56 10.52 -0.93
N GLN A 63 -27.37 11.44 -0.42
CA GLN A 63 -28.17 11.21 0.79
C GLN A 63 -29.52 10.52 0.51
N THR A 64 -29.69 9.93 -0.68
CA THR A 64 -30.95 9.30 -1.05
C THR A 64 -31.04 7.91 -0.38
N PRO A 65 -32.07 7.66 0.46
CA PRO A 65 -32.25 6.36 1.08
C PRO A 65 -32.70 5.31 0.05
N SER A 66 -32.61 4.04 0.43
CA SER A 66 -33.12 2.96 -0.41
C SER A 66 -34.63 3.07 -0.61
N SER A 67 -35.11 2.68 -1.78
CA SER A 67 -36.54 2.71 -2.13
C SER A 67 -37.37 1.60 -1.48
N GLY A 68 -36.75 0.66 -0.76
CA GLY A 68 -37.42 -0.48 -0.14
C GLY A 68 -36.57 -1.19 0.91
N PRO A 69 -37.05 -2.32 1.46
CA PRO A 69 -36.23 -3.20 2.29
C PRO A 69 -35.14 -3.86 1.45
N ALA A 70 -33.97 -4.08 2.05
CA ALA A 70 -32.91 -4.84 1.39
C ALA A 70 -33.36 -6.29 1.16
N PRO A 71 -33.02 -6.89 0.00
CA PRO A 71 -33.06 -8.34 -0.15
C PRO A 71 -32.24 -9.03 0.95
N GLU A 72 -32.58 -10.29 1.24
CA GLU A 72 -31.83 -11.09 2.20
C GLU A 72 -30.34 -11.16 1.80
N GLY A 73 -29.43 -11.02 2.78
CA GLY A 73 -27.98 -11.04 2.53
C GLY A 73 -27.38 -9.74 1.96
N MET A 74 -28.19 -8.79 1.48
CA MET A 74 -27.69 -7.57 0.83
C MET A 74 -27.62 -6.34 1.74
N VAL A 75 -26.84 -5.34 1.33
CA VAL A 75 -26.76 -3.99 1.93
C VAL A 75 -27.00 -2.90 0.90
N TRP A 76 -27.62 -1.82 1.35
CA TRP A 76 -27.73 -0.61 0.54
C TRP A 76 -26.38 0.11 0.49
N ILE A 77 -25.90 0.38 -0.72
CA ILE A 77 -24.78 1.27 -0.99
C ILE A 77 -25.36 2.56 -1.57
N PRO A 78 -25.27 3.67 -0.84
CA PRO A 78 -25.69 4.96 -1.35
C PRO A 78 -24.90 5.31 -2.62
N GLY A 79 -25.60 5.84 -3.62
CA GLY A 79 -24.97 6.32 -4.84
C GLY A 79 -24.10 7.54 -4.59
N GLY A 80 -23.51 8.08 -5.65
CA GLY A 80 -22.69 9.29 -5.55
C GLY A 80 -21.52 9.27 -6.51
N GLU A 81 -20.60 10.19 -6.29
CA GLU A 81 -19.41 10.37 -7.12
C GLU A 81 -18.14 10.00 -6.36
N PHE A 82 -17.28 9.16 -6.96
CA PHE A 82 -16.01 8.75 -6.37
C PHE A 82 -14.89 8.70 -7.42
N SER A 83 -13.65 8.53 -6.95
CA SER A 83 -12.49 8.38 -7.83
C SER A 83 -12.25 6.89 -8.09
N MET A 84 -12.26 6.48 -9.35
CA MET A 84 -12.02 5.09 -9.78
C MET A 84 -10.77 5.02 -10.67
N GLY A 85 -10.02 3.92 -10.56
CA GLY A 85 -8.86 3.63 -11.40
C GLY A 85 -7.53 3.69 -10.63
N ALA A 86 -6.43 3.70 -11.36
CA ALA A 86 -5.08 3.73 -10.81
C ALA A 86 -4.18 4.75 -11.56
N ASN A 87 -3.26 5.37 -10.83
CA ASN A 87 -2.18 6.21 -11.39
C ASN A 87 -0.80 5.77 -10.89
N ASP A 88 -0.69 4.60 -10.24
CA ASP A 88 0.60 4.06 -9.82
C ASP A 88 1.51 3.90 -11.04
N PRO A 89 2.81 4.21 -10.92
CA PRO A 89 3.79 3.97 -11.97
C PRO A 89 3.71 2.53 -12.50
N PRO A 90 3.93 2.30 -13.81
CA PRO A 90 3.84 0.97 -14.40
C PRO A 90 4.74 -0.05 -13.72
N ASP A 91 5.87 0.36 -13.16
CA ASP A 91 6.88 -0.45 -12.51
C ASP A 91 6.72 -0.58 -10.99
N MET A 92 5.71 0.07 -10.37
CA MET A 92 5.40 -0.15 -8.96
C MET A 92 4.72 -1.50 -8.73
N ASP A 93 5.26 -2.27 -7.78
CA ASP A 93 4.78 -3.59 -7.36
C ASP A 93 4.67 -3.70 -5.82
N ASP A 94 4.52 -2.57 -5.13
CA ASP A 94 4.51 -2.48 -3.65
C ASP A 94 3.39 -3.32 -2.99
N VAL A 95 2.39 -3.75 -3.77
CA VAL A 95 1.22 -4.55 -3.35
C VAL A 95 1.10 -5.88 -4.12
N GLY A 96 2.14 -6.32 -4.81
CA GLY A 96 2.22 -7.65 -5.46
C GLY A 96 1.45 -7.79 -6.77
N MET A 97 0.82 -6.70 -7.24
CA MET A 97 0.22 -6.59 -8.57
C MET A 97 0.46 -5.18 -9.11
N ARG A 98 1.00 -5.10 -10.33
CA ARG A 98 1.19 -3.85 -11.06
C ARG A 98 -0.16 -3.36 -11.60
N ALA A 99 -0.45 -2.08 -11.45
CA ALA A 99 -1.63 -1.48 -12.08
C ALA A 99 -1.57 -1.68 -13.61
N THR A 100 -2.59 -2.33 -14.15
CA THR A 100 -2.73 -2.60 -15.58
C THR A 100 -3.00 -1.32 -16.37
N LEU A 101 -2.75 -1.34 -17.68
CA LEU A 101 -2.93 -0.15 -18.51
C LEU A 101 -4.41 0.28 -18.62
N ASP A 102 -5.33 -0.67 -18.60
CA ASP A 102 -6.78 -0.47 -18.67
C ASP A 102 -7.39 0.02 -17.35
N ALA A 103 -6.70 -0.16 -16.22
CA ALA A 103 -7.11 0.41 -14.93
C ALA A 103 -6.80 1.92 -14.81
N ARG A 104 -6.07 2.52 -15.76
CA ARG A 104 -5.67 3.94 -15.75
C ARG A 104 -6.53 4.79 -16.69
N PRO A 105 -6.66 6.11 -16.43
CA PRO A 105 -6.21 6.84 -15.25
C PRO A 105 -7.25 6.81 -14.12
N ILE A 106 -6.88 7.36 -12.96
CA ILE A 106 -7.90 7.75 -11.97
C ILE A 106 -8.80 8.83 -12.58
N HIS A 107 -10.12 8.64 -12.50
CA HIS A 107 -11.13 9.58 -12.98
C HIS A 107 -12.38 9.55 -12.08
N ARG A 108 -13.25 10.56 -12.22
CA ARG A 108 -14.49 10.68 -11.44
C ARG A 108 -15.60 9.86 -12.08
N VAL A 109 -16.24 9.02 -11.29
CA VAL A 109 -17.35 8.15 -11.70
C VAL A 109 -18.54 8.43 -10.79
N TYR A 110 -19.71 8.58 -11.41
CA TYR A 110 -20.99 8.63 -10.73
C TYR A 110 -21.72 7.30 -10.87
N VAL A 111 -22.31 6.80 -9.79
CA VAL A 111 -23.22 5.65 -9.78
C VAL A 111 -24.47 5.97 -8.96
N ASP A 112 -25.61 5.45 -9.38
CA ASP A 112 -26.82 5.47 -8.56
C ASP A 112 -26.69 4.54 -7.35
N GLY A 113 -27.56 4.69 -6.35
CA GLY A 113 -27.57 3.80 -5.19
C GLY A 113 -28.11 2.42 -5.56
N PHE A 114 -27.53 1.36 -4.98
CA PHE A 114 -27.88 -0.02 -5.30
C PHE A 114 -27.68 -0.95 -4.10
N TYR A 115 -28.21 -2.17 -4.20
CA TYR A 115 -27.94 -3.23 -3.24
C TYR A 115 -26.79 -4.11 -3.72
N ILE A 116 -25.91 -4.50 -2.80
CA ILE A 116 -24.83 -5.47 -3.04
C ILE A 116 -24.83 -6.53 -1.93
N ASP A 117 -24.44 -7.76 -2.26
CA ASP A 117 -24.27 -8.82 -1.27
C ASP A 117 -23.21 -8.45 -0.23
N LYS A 118 -23.44 -8.81 1.03
CA LYS A 118 -22.47 -8.60 2.13
C LYS A 118 -21.25 -9.52 2.01
N THR A 119 -21.42 -10.65 1.35
CA THR A 119 -20.42 -11.70 1.17
C THR A 119 -20.47 -12.21 -0.25
N ASP A 120 -19.38 -12.81 -0.71
CA ASP A 120 -19.42 -13.57 -1.96
C ASP A 120 -20.46 -14.70 -1.87
N VAL A 121 -21.01 -15.10 -3.03
CA VAL A 121 -21.90 -16.27 -3.13
C VAL A 121 -21.16 -17.51 -2.64
N THR A 122 -21.71 -18.15 -1.61
CA THR A 122 -21.11 -19.34 -1.00
C THR A 122 -21.42 -20.61 -1.79
N ASN A 123 -20.62 -21.66 -1.56
CA ASN A 123 -20.89 -22.97 -2.13
C ASN A 123 -22.26 -23.53 -1.73
N ALA A 124 -22.75 -23.21 -0.53
CA ALA A 124 -24.06 -23.67 -0.06
C ALA A 124 -25.19 -23.00 -0.85
N GLU A 125 -25.15 -21.67 -1.00
CA GLU A 125 -26.13 -20.90 -1.77
C GLU A 125 -26.12 -21.31 -3.25
N PHE A 126 -24.93 -21.47 -3.83
CA PHE A 126 -24.82 -21.94 -5.22
C PHE A 126 -25.36 -23.37 -5.39
N ALA A 127 -25.14 -24.26 -4.43
CA ALA A 127 -25.69 -25.62 -4.46
C ALA A 127 -27.23 -25.63 -4.37
N GLU A 128 -27.83 -24.74 -3.58
CA GLU A 128 -29.28 -24.57 -3.53
C GLU A 128 -29.83 -24.09 -4.89
N PHE A 129 -29.17 -23.12 -5.52
CA PHE A 129 -29.50 -22.66 -6.87
C PHE A 129 -29.46 -23.81 -7.89
N VAL A 130 -28.38 -24.61 -7.90
CA VAL A 130 -28.23 -25.76 -8.81
C VAL A 130 -29.34 -26.79 -8.55
N LYS A 131 -29.64 -27.11 -7.29
CA LYS A 131 -30.71 -28.04 -6.93
C LYS A 131 -32.08 -27.55 -7.37
N ALA A 132 -32.35 -26.25 -7.26
CA ALA A 132 -33.64 -25.67 -7.62
C ALA A 132 -33.86 -25.57 -9.14
N THR A 133 -32.79 -25.33 -9.90
CA THR A 133 -32.88 -25.02 -11.34
C THR A 133 -32.39 -26.15 -12.25
N GLY A 134 -31.63 -27.10 -11.73
CA GLY A 134 -30.90 -28.08 -12.53
C GLY A 134 -29.77 -27.47 -13.36
N TYR A 135 -29.23 -26.31 -12.95
CA TYR A 135 -28.19 -25.62 -13.71
C TYR A 135 -26.90 -26.44 -13.82
N VAL A 136 -26.41 -26.60 -15.04
CA VAL A 136 -25.10 -27.19 -15.35
C VAL A 136 -24.15 -26.06 -15.71
N THR A 137 -23.06 -25.89 -14.97
CA THR A 137 -22.09 -24.81 -15.18
C THR A 137 -21.40 -24.95 -16.53
N ILE A 138 -20.76 -23.87 -17.01
CA ILE A 138 -19.95 -23.95 -18.23
C ILE A 138 -18.79 -24.93 -18.05
N ALA A 139 -18.20 -25.00 -16.85
CA ALA A 139 -17.10 -25.91 -16.55
C ALA A 139 -17.48 -27.40 -16.69
N GLU A 140 -18.73 -27.76 -16.38
CA GLU A 140 -19.24 -29.14 -16.51
C GLU A 140 -19.70 -29.50 -17.94
N ARG A 141 -19.79 -28.50 -18.83
CA ARG A 141 -20.20 -28.73 -20.22
C ARG A 141 -18.95 -29.04 -21.04
N LYS A 142 -19.02 -30.08 -21.86
CA LYS A 142 -17.93 -30.42 -22.78
C LYS A 142 -17.59 -29.21 -23.66
N PRO A 143 -16.34 -28.71 -23.62
CA PRO A 143 -15.89 -27.63 -24.49
C PRO A 143 -16.06 -28.00 -25.96
N ARG A 144 -16.56 -27.07 -26.77
CA ARG A 144 -16.63 -27.26 -28.23
C ARG A 144 -15.32 -26.79 -28.84
N ALA A 145 -14.85 -27.49 -29.88
CA ALA A 145 -13.55 -27.18 -30.50
C ALA A 145 -13.54 -25.77 -31.12
N GLU A 146 -14.71 -25.28 -31.53
CA GLU A 146 -14.87 -23.96 -32.15
C GLU A 146 -14.65 -22.80 -31.15
N ASP A 147 -14.92 -23.03 -29.87
CA ASP A 147 -14.75 -22.00 -28.82
C ASP A 147 -13.28 -21.88 -28.37
N PHE A 148 -12.44 -22.90 -28.67
CA PHE A 148 -11.04 -22.98 -28.26
C PHE A 148 -10.11 -23.29 -29.44
N PRO A 149 -10.01 -22.41 -30.45
CA PRO A 149 -9.18 -22.62 -31.61
C PRO A 149 -7.70 -22.75 -31.20
N GLY A 150 -7.12 -23.93 -31.42
CA GLY A 150 -5.72 -24.23 -31.08
C GLY A 150 -5.53 -25.06 -29.80
N ALA A 151 -6.60 -25.35 -29.06
CA ALA A 151 -6.54 -26.33 -27.99
C ALA A 151 -6.45 -27.76 -28.58
N PRO A 152 -5.48 -28.59 -28.13
CA PRO A 152 -5.46 -30.00 -28.49
C PRO A 152 -6.76 -30.71 -28.06
N PRO A 153 -7.35 -31.61 -28.87
CA PRO A 153 -8.61 -32.27 -28.54
C PRO A 153 -8.62 -33.01 -27.20
N GLU A 154 -7.47 -33.52 -26.77
CA GLU A 154 -7.28 -34.18 -25.48
C GLU A 154 -7.49 -33.24 -24.28
N ASN A 155 -7.40 -31.93 -24.48
CA ASN A 155 -7.61 -30.91 -23.44
C ASN A 155 -9.06 -30.39 -23.39
N LEU A 156 -9.93 -30.85 -24.31
CA LEU A 156 -11.36 -30.47 -24.35
C LEU A 156 -12.20 -31.46 -23.52
N ALA A 157 -11.84 -31.60 -22.25
CA ALA A 157 -12.56 -32.40 -21.26
C ALA A 157 -13.66 -31.56 -20.58
N ALA A 158 -14.72 -32.24 -20.13
CA ALA A 158 -15.70 -31.72 -19.19
C ALA A 158 -15.27 -32.08 -17.76
#